data_AF-A0A973JS08-F1
#
_entry.id   AF-A0A973JS08-F1
#
_cell.length_a   1.000
_cell.length_b   1.000
_cell.length_c   1.000
_cell.angle_alpha   90.00
_cell.angle_beta   90.00
_cell.angle_gamma   90.00
#
_symmetry.space_group_name_H-M   'P 1'
#
loop_
_entity.id
_entity.type
_entity.pdbx_description
1 polymer ?
#
loop_
_entity_poly.entity_id
_entity_poly.type
_entity_poly.pdbx_seq_one_letter_code
_entity_poly.pdbx_strand_id
1 'polypeptide(L)'
;MQISRIKGWFLLSAGMLMLLAGCGNDTTNTEYVQTSAPASTYLVEYIPGTTMGGMMADATTGKTTFQLRVRNRSTFAAASGLTIQLIPTMYMASHSHGTPVDVVKESSTPGTYDCTIYYLMASGTGMMGGYWSLDAKIGSETAMFYPSVGMAMGPDTVRATLKGQSNDLISSMTGTSFRTYYLFKDGNATTTSINLFLASDGNMSQTYPTIYSGATLTNYQNVAWTVSTVLVEATTDTLSSWQTGTDSAGHGHWLVSGLTLTSAQTNTVYVRVTVNGSVKTTDGLMASGPNGYATLTVVP
;
A
#
# COMPACT_ATOMS: atom_id res chain seq x y z
N MET A 1 1.08 -8.92 -83.37
CA MET A 1 0.19 -7.79 -83.01
C MET A 1 -1.04 -8.43 -82.36
N GLN A 2 -1.31 -8.35 -81.06
CA GLN A 2 -0.97 -7.38 -80.02
C GLN A 2 -0.81 -8.11 -78.68
N ILE A 3 0.07 -7.60 -77.83
CA ILE A 3 0.38 -8.04 -76.47
C ILE A 3 -0.65 -7.45 -75.50
N SER A 4 -1.12 -8.20 -74.50
CA SER A 4 -1.42 -7.60 -73.18
C SER A 4 -1.24 -8.60 -72.03
N ARG A 5 -0.46 -8.14 -71.04
CA ARG A 5 -0.32 -8.68 -69.67
C ARG A 5 -1.21 -7.84 -68.76
N ILE A 6 -1.77 -8.44 -67.70
CA ILE A 6 -2.02 -7.87 -66.34
C ILE A 6 -2.24 -9.11 -65.43
N LYS A 7 -1.29 -9.55 -64.61
CA LYS A 7 -0.97 -9.13 -63.21
C LYS A 7 -2.11 -9.29 -62.19
N GLY A 8 -1.98 -10.36 -61.38
CA GLY A 8 -2.07 -10.30 -59.92
C GLY A 8 -3.44 -10.51 -59.26
N TRP A 9 -3.56 -11.55 -58.43
CA TRP A 9 -3.64 -11.41 -56.97
C TRP A 9 -3.61 -12.80 -56.32
N PHE A 10 -2.58 -13.02 -55.48
CA PHE A 10 -2.46 -14.18 -54.59
C PHE A 10 -3.45 -13.99 -53.44
N LEU A 11 -4.41 -14.90 -53.28
CA LEU A 11 -5.12 -15.08 -52.01
C LEU A 11 -4.18 -15.81 -51.06
N LEU A 12 -3.52 -15.07 -50.15
CA LEU A 12 -2.94 -15.66 -48.96
C LEU A 12 -4.01 -15.72 -47.86
N SER A 13 -4.35 -16.93 -47.49
CA SER A 13 -5.09 -17.31 -46.29
C SER A 13 -4.49 -16.64 -45.04
N ALA A 14 -5.30 -15.87 -44.33
CA ALA A 14 -4.99 -15.41 -42.97
C ALA A 14 -5.09 -16.62 -42.02
N GLY A 15 -4.02 -17.41 -41.96
CA GLY A 15 -3.78 -18.35 -40.87
C GLY A 15 -3.48 -17.55 -39.61
N MET A 16 -4.40 -17.60 -38.66
CA MET A 16 -4.22 -17.12 -37.30
C MET A 16 -3.01 -17.82 -36.68
N LEU A 17 -1.88 -17.13 -36.66
CA LEU A 17 -0.64 -17.58 -36.03
C LEU A 17 -0.81 -17.46 -34.52
N MET A 18 -1.25 -18.53 -33.87
CA MET A 18 -1.05 -18.72 -32.43
C MET A 18 0.45 -18.83 -32.18
N LEU A 19 1.08 -17.72 -31.79
CA LEU A 19 2.43 -17.73 -31.25
C LEU A 19 2.36 -18.31 -29.84
N LEU A 20 2.75 -19.58 -29.73
CA LEU A 20 3.29 -20.15 -28.50
C LEU A 20 4.48 -19.28 -28.07
N ALA A 21 4.27 -18.42 -27.07
CA ALA A 21 5.37 -17.90 -26.27
C ALA A 21 5.92 -19.06 -25.44
N GLY A 22 7.25 -19.26 -25.50
CA GLY A 22 7.92 -20.39 -24.89
C GLY A 22 7.61 -20.54 -23.41
N CYS A 23 7.24 -21.76 -23.03
CA CYS A 23 7.28 -22.21 -21.65
C CYS A 23 8.73 -22.18 -21.17
N GLY A 24 9.12 -21.10 -20.49
CA GLY A 24 10.04 -21.24 -19.38
C GLY A 24 9.29 -22.05 -18.33
N ASN A 25 9.86 -23.18 -17.91
CA ASN A 25 9.34 -23.96 -16.77
C ASN A 25 9.61 -23.17 -15.49
N ASP A 26 8.86 -22.10 -15.25
CA ASP A 26 8.75 -21.50 -13.94
C ASP A 26 7.44 -22.00 -13.32
N THR A 27 7.55 -23.10 -12.58
CA THR A 27 6.42 -23.74 -11.89
C THR A 27 6.07 -23.04 -10.57
N THR A 28 6.59 -21.82 -10.33
CA THR A 28 6.42 -21.11 -9.07
C THR A 28 6.24 -19.62 -9.29
N ASN A 29 5.06 -19.21 -9.78
CA ASN A 29 4.32 -17.99 -9.45
C ASN A 29 3.41 -17.65 -10.63
N THR A 30 2.10 -17.70 -10.41
CA THR A 30 1.11 -17.25 -11.40
C THR A 30 1.33 -15.76 -11.69
N GLU A 31 1.93 -15.47 -12.84
CA GLU A 31 2.10 -14.12 -13.40
C GLU A 31 0.75 -13.60 -13.92
N TYR A 32 0.37 -12.38 -13.55
CA TYR A 32 -0.83 -11.71 -14.09
C TYR A 32 -0.43 -10.54 -14.97
N VAL A 33 -0.54 -10.74 -16.28
CA VAL A 33 -0.36 -9.68 -17.27
C VAL A 33 -1.72 -9.02 -17.51
N GLN A 34 -1.87 -7.74 -17.12
CA GLN A 34 -3.07 -6.96 -17.41
C GLN A 34 -2.71 -5.75 -18.26
N THR A 35 -3.44 -5.61 -19.38
CA THR A 35 -3.26 -4.51 -20.33
C THR A 35 -4.63 -3.91 -20.55
N SER A 36 -4.86 -2.72 -20.03
CA SER A 36 -6.17 -2.06 -20.09
C SER A 36 -6.57 -1.61 -21.50
N ALA A 37 -5.68 -1.67 -22.50
CA ALA A 37 -6.05 -1.47 -23.90
C ALA A 37 -5.02 -2.08 -24.88
N PRO A 38 -5.45 -2.58 -26.06
CA PRO A 38 -4.56 -2.98 -27.15
C PRO A 38 -3.60 -1.88 -27.62
N ALA A 39 -3.93 -0.60 -27.36
CA ALA A 39 -3.18 0.58 -27.76
C ALA A 39 -2.24 1.13 -26.67
N SER A 40 -2.04 0.42 -25.55
CA SER A 40 -1.14 0.86 -24.47
C SER A 40 0.34 0.78 -24.88
N THR A 41 1.12 1.77 -24.46
CA THR A 41 2.58 1.83 -24.63
C THR A 41 3.25 0.76 -23.79
N TYR A 42 2.72 0.49 -22.60
CA TYR A 42 3.33 -0.43 -21.64
C TYR A 42 2.60 -1.77 -21.55
N LEU A 43 3.39 -2.82 -21.32
CA LEU A 43 2.98 -4.11 -20.77
C LEU A 43 3.27 -4.08 -19.27
N VAL A 44 2.23 -4.20 -18.44
CA VAL A 44 2.36 -4.19 -16.99
C VAL A 44 1.97 -5.56 -16.45
N GLU A 45 2.85 -6.12 -15.64
CA GLU A 45 2.74 -7.44 -15.07
C GLU A 45 2.81 -7.33 -13.54
N TYR A 46 1.84 -7.93 -12.86
CA TYR A 46 1.86 -8.05 -11.41
C TYR A 46 2.59 -9.32 -11.02
N ILE A 47 3.63 -9.15 -10.20
CA ILE A 47 4.43 -10.22 -9.63
C ILE A 47 4.12 -10.25 -8.13
N PRO A 48 3.34 -11.26 -7.67
CA PRO A 48 3.05 -11.41 -6.25
C PRO A 48 4.32 -11.47 -5.40
N GLY A 49 4.29 -10.89 -4.20
CA GLY A 49 5.36 -11.10 -3.22
C GLY A 49 5.37 -12.54 -2.67
N THR A 50 6.40 -12.88 -1.91
CA THR A 50 6.60 -14.24 -1.35
C THR A 50 5.65 -14.63 -0.21
N THR A 51 4.56 -13.91 0.01
CA THR A 51 3.55 -14.26 1.01
C THR A 51 2.55 -15.26 0.43
N MET A 52 2.99 -16.53 0.39
CA MET A 52 2.24 -17.74 0.05
C MET A 52 1.84 -17.90 -1.44
N GLY A 53 1.86 -19.13 -1.92
CA GLY A 53 1.83 -19.45 -3.35
C GLY A 53 0.43 -19.54 -3.96
N GLY A 54 0.28 -18.99 -5.17
CA GLY A 54 -0.81 -19.29 -6.12
C GLY A 54 -1.89 -18.21 -6.27
N MET A 55 -2.12 -17.74 -7.50
CA MET A 55 -3.16 -16.80 -7.93
C MET A 55 -3.34 -15.52 -7.09
N MET A 56 -2.54 -14.46 -7.32
CA MET A 56 -2.57 -13.24 -6.47
C MET A 56 -2.64 -13.63 -4.98
N ALA A 57 -1.93 -14.69 -4.58
CA ALA A 57 -2.12 -15.34 -3.30
C ALA A 57 -1.95 -14.31 -2.19
N ASP A 58 -3.10 -14.03 -1.60
CA ASP A 58 -3.33 -13.58 -0.26
C ASP A 58 -2.59 -12.31 0.14
N ALA A 59 -2.82 -11.23 -0.61
CA ALA A 59 -2.75 -9.91 0.00
C ALA A 59 -3.53 -9.96 1.32
N THR A 60 -3.00 -9.42 2.40
CA THR A 60 -3.68 -9.44 3.70
C THR A 60 -3.95 -8.03 4.19
N THR A 61 -4.97 -7.89 5.05
CA THR A 61 -5.09 -6.68 5.87
C THR A 61 -3.78 -6.35 6.57
N GLY A 62 -3.48 -5.07 6.72
CA GLY A 62 -2.13 -4.64 7.06
C GLY A 62 -1.27 -4.51 5.82
N LYS A 63 0.00 -4.95 5.88
CA LYS A 63 0.99 -4.74 4.81
C LYS A 63 0.94 -5.86 3.77
N THR A 64 0.92 -5.49 2.49
CA THR A 64 1.17 -6.38 1.34
C THR A 64 2.27 -5.77 0.48
N THR A 65 3.26 -6.57 0.11
CA THR A 65 4.35 -6.19 -0.80
C THR A 65 4.31 -7.03 -2.06
N PHE A 66 4.56 -6.42 -3.21
CA PHE A 66 4.61 -7.09 -4.51
C PHE A 66 5.48 -6.27 -5.47
N GLN A 67 5.70 -6.80 -6.68
CA GLN A 67 6.41 -6.07 -7.72
C GLN A 67 5.52 -5.85 -8.95
N LEU A 68 5.73 -4.73 -9.62
CA LEU A 68 5.23 -4.51 -10.98
C LEU A 68 6.40 -4.59 -11.96
N ARG A 69 6.29 -5.44 -12.97
CA ARG A 69 7.23 -5.44 -14.10
C ARG A 69 6.60 -4.70 -15.27
N VAL A 70 7.28 -3.67 -15.74
CA VAL A 70 6.85 -2.79 -16.83
C VAL A 70 7.81 -2.94 -18.00
N ARG A 71 7.25 -3.27 -19.16
CA ARG A 71 7.98 -3.38 -20.43
C ARG A 71 7.33 -2.50 -21.49
N ASN A 72 8.13 -1.98 -22.41
CA ASN A 72 7.63 -1.35 -23.63
C ASN A 72 6.90 -2.41 -24.45
N ARG A 73 5.62 -2.21 -24.79
CA ARG A 73 4.81 -3.20 -25.50
C ARG A 73 5.38 -3.57 -26.86
N SER A 74 5.91 -2.58 -27.59
CA SER A 74 6.39 -2.78 -28.97
C SER A 74 7.72 -3.52 -29.06
N THR A 75 8.59 -3.37 -28.05
CA THR A 75 9.96 -3.92 -28.07
C THR A 75 10.21 -4.98 -27.01
N PHE A 76 9.30 -5.14 -26.05
CA PHE A 76 9.45 -5.95 -24.84
C PHE A 76 10.66 -5.59 -23.95
N ALA A 77 11.35 -4.49 -24.25
CA ALA A 77 12.43 -3.98 -23.41
C ALA A 77 11.88 -3.44 -22.08
N ALA A 78 12.66 -3.56 -21.00
CA ALA A 78 12.34 -2.98 -19.71
C ALA A 78 12.05 -1.47 -19.84
N ALA A 79 10.99 -1.00 -19.18
CA ALA A 79 10.65 0.41 -19.10
C ALA A 79 11.03 0.95 -17.72
N SER A 80 12.24 1.50 -17.63
CA SER A 80 12.86 2.00 -16.40
C SER A 80 12.64 3.49 -16.15
N GLY A 81 12.85 3.95 -14.92
CA GLY A 81 12.77 5.36 -14.54
C GLY A 81 11.36 5.96 -14.57
N LEU A 82 10.32 5.12 -14.55
CA LEU A 82 8.94 5.57 -14.57
C LEU A 82 8.47 5.95 -13.16
N THR A 83 7.67 7.01 -13.08
CA THR A 83 6.88 7.32 -11.88
C THR A 83 5.56 6.55 -11.96
N ILE A 84 5.35 5.61 -11.03
CA ILE A 84 4.13 4.82 -10.94
C ILE A 84 3.34 5.28 -9.71
N GLN A 85 2.04 5.56 -9.90
CA GLN A 85 1.12 5.82 -8.80
C GLN A 85 0.16 4.65 -8.66
N LEU A 86 0.01 4.11 -7.45
CA LEU A 86 -1.00 3.11 -7.15
C LEU A 86 -2.23 3.77 -6.51
N ILE A 87 -3.41 3.37 -6.98
CA ILE A 87 -4.69 3.81 -6.43
C ILE A 87 -5.54 2.57 -6.12
N PRO A 88 -5.34 1.97 -4.93
CA PRO A 88 -6.19 0.88 -4.47
C PRO A 88 -7.55 1.42 -4.02
N THR A 89 -8.62 0.88 -4.57
CA THR A 89 -10.00 1.20 -4.22
C THR A 89 -10.77 -0.09 -3.95
N MET A 90 -11.32 -0.20 -2.75
CA MET A 90 -12.32 -1.20 -2.41
C MET A 90 -13.68 -0.71 -2.86
N TYR A 91 -14.36 -1.51 -3.66
CA TYR A 91 -15.75 -1.30 -4.04
C TYR A 91 -16.64 -2.17 -3.16
N MET A 92 -17.49 -1.51 -2.37
CA MET A 92 -18.58 -2.11 -1.60
C MET A 92 -19.92 -1.72 -2.23
N ALA A 93 -21.02 -2.32 -1.75
CA ALA A 93 -22.34 -2.14 -2.34
C ALA A 93 -22.78 -0.68 -2.57
N SER A 94 -22.49 0.23 -1.63
CA SER A 94 -22.88 1.65 -1.72
C SER A 94 -21.75 2.65 -1.47
N HIS A 95 -20.53 2.16 -1.22
CA HIS A 95 -19.38 2.98 -0.84
C HIS A 95 -18.11 2.48 -1.51
N SER A 96 -17.16 3.40 -1.70
CA SER A 96 -15.78 3.06 -2.02
C SER A 96 -14.87 3.48 -0.88
N HIS A 97 -13.77 2.75 -0.73
CA HIS A 97 -12.79 3.02 0.31
C HIS A 97 -11.38 2.82 -0.25
N GLY A 98 -10.47 3.76 -0.02
CA GLY A 98 -9.09 3.61 -0.46
C GLY A 98 -8.23 2.96 0.63
N THR A 99 -6.91 2.96 0.45
CA THR A 99 -5.99 2.56 1.51
C THR A 99 -4.63 3.23 1.36
N PRO A 100 -3.82 3.34 2.43
CA PRO A 100 -2.47 3.86 2.31
C PRO A 100 -1.58 3.02 1.39
N VAL A 101 -0.74 3.72 0.65
CA VAL A 101 0.20 3.19 -0.34
C VAL A 101 1.56 3.81 -0.05
N ASP A 102 2.60 3.00 -0.11
CA ASP A 102 3.98 3.49 -0.03
C ASP A 102 4.46 4.02 -1.39
N VAL A 103 5.52 4.81 -1.38
CA VAL A 103 6.18 5.26 -2.59
C VAL A 103 6.64 4.05 -3.42
N VAL A 104 6.17 3.96 -4.66
CA VAL A 104 6.66 2.96 -5.61
C VAL A 104 8.06 3.35 -6.05
N LYS A 105 9.01 2.43 -5.92
CA LYS A 105 10.42 2.64 -6.30
C LYS A 105 10.84 1.58 -7.30
N GLU A 106 11.61 1.98 -8.31
CA GLU A 106 12.27 1.01 -9.17
C GLU A 106 13.29 0.21 -8.34
N SER A 107 13.23 -1.11 -8.46
CA SER A 107 14.15 -2.04 -7.82
C SER A 107 15.53 -1.99 -8.49
N SER A 108 16.46 -2.83 -8.05
CA SER A 108 17.74 -3.03 -8.72
C SER A 108 17.61 -3.68 -10.11
N THR A 109 16.46 -4.26 -10.43
CA THR A 109 16.16 -4.82 -11.76
C THR A 109 15.40 -3.78 -12.60
N PRO A 110 16.01 -3.26 -13.69
CA PRO A 110 15.36 -2.25 -14.52
C PRO A 110 13.98 -2.67 -15.02
N GLY A 111 13.04 -1.73 -14.97
CA GLY A 111 11.64 -1.95 -15.32
C GLY A 111 10.85 -2.79 -14.30
N THR A 112 11.42 -3.10 -13.12
CA THR A 112 10.71 -3.78 -12.04
C THR A 112 10.62 -2.84 -10.84
N TYR A 113 9.41 -2.66 -10.30
CA TYR A 113 9.09 -1.66 -9.30
C TYR A 113 8.55 -2.31 -8.02
N ASP A 114 9.17 -2.01 -6.89
CA ASP A 114 8.75 -2.47 -5.57
C ASP A 114 7.55 -1.66 -5.09
N CYS A 115 6.49 -2.37 -4.73
CA CYS A 115 5.19 -1.81 -4.36
C CYS A 115 4.78 -2.30 -2.98
N THR A 116 4.28 -1.39 -2.14
CA THR A 116 3.70 -1.72 -0.83
C THR A 116 2.33 -1.05 -0.68
N ILE A 117 1.33 -1.84 -0.26
CA ILE A 117 -0.02 -1.38 0.07
C ILE A 117 -0.36 -1.79 1.49
N TYR A 118 -0.99 -0.89 2.25
CA TYR A 118 -1.42 -1.13 3.62
C TYR A 118 -2.94 -1.25 3.70
N TYR A 119 -3.50 -2.41 3.37
CA TYR A 119 -4.95 -2.63 3.31
C TYR A 119 -5.63 -2.43 4.67
N LEU A 120 -6.60 -1.51 4.70
CA LEU A 120 -7.40 -1.20 5.88
C LEU A 120 -8.50 -2.23 6.15
N MET A 121 -8.90 -3.01 5.14
CA MET A 121 -9.99 -3.99 5.17
C MET A 121 -9.73 -5.17 4.22
N ALA A 122 -10.24 -6.35 4.58
CA ALA A 122 -10.21 -7.54 3.73
C ALA A 122 -11.30 -7.48 2.67
N SER A 123 -11.10 -8.23 1.58
CA SER A 123 -12.16 -8.64 0.67
C SER A 123 -13.18 -9.53 1.40
N GLY A 124 -14.41 -9.51 0.95
CA GLY A 124 -15.45 -10.36 1.53
C GLY A 124 -16.64 -10.54 0.60
N THR A 125 -17.52 -11.48 0.95
CA THR A 125 -18.81 -11.70 0.28
C THR A 125 -19.95 -11.18 1.15
N GLY A 126 -21.03 -10.65 0.55
CA GLY A 126 -22.24 -10.19 1.26
C GLY A 126 -22.36 -8.66 1.40
N MET A 127 -23.27 -8.17 2.26
CA MET A 127 -23.58 -6.72 2.39
C MET A 127 -22.41 -5.84 2.85
N MET A 128 -21.45 -6.42 3.59
CA MET A 128 -20.20 -5.76 4.02
C MET A 128 -18.98 -6.21 3.21
N GLY A 129 -19.20 -7.06 2.19
CA GLY A 129 -18.17 -7.62 1.33
C GLY A 129 -17.93 -6.70 0.12
N GLY A 130 -16.66 -6.44 -0.17
CA GLY A 130 -16.24 -5.71 -1.36
C GLY A 130 -15.07 -6.40 -2.05
N TYR A 131 -14.79 -5.96 -3.26
CA TYR A 131 -13.59 -6.35 -4.00
C TYR A 131 -12.64 -5.16 -4.12
N TRP A 132 -11.33 -5.43 -4.19
CA TRP A 132 -10.33 -4.40 -4.43
C TRP A 132 -10.05 -4.29 -5.93
N SER A 133 -10.01 -3.06 -6.43
CA SER A 133 -9.35 -2.69 -7.67
C SER A 133 -8.04 -1.99 -7.33
N LEU A 134 -7.00 -2.28 -8.08
CA LEU A 134 -5.70 -1.63 -7.99
C LEU A 134 -5.38 -1.02 -9.34
N ASP A 135 -5.42 0.31 -9.40
CA ASP A 135 -5.03 1.06 -10.58
C ASP A 135 -3.56 1.45 -10.46
N ALA A 136 -2.71 0.93 -11.35
CA ALA A 136 -1.32 1.34 -11.51
C ALA A 136 -1.21 2.36 -12.65
N LYS A 137 -1.05 3.63 -12.30
CA LYS A 137 -0.94 4.74 -13.25
C LYS A 137 0.50 5.00 -13.65
N ILE A 138 0.74 5.05 -14.95
CA ILE A 138 2.03 5.33 -15.59
C ILE A 138 1.80 6.48 -16.58
N GLY A 139 2.06 7.71 -16.14
CA GLY A 139 1.65 8.90 -16.89
C GLY A 139 0.13 8.94 -17.09
N SER A 140 -0.33 8.89 -18.34
CA SER A 140 -1.76 8.81 -18.68
C SER A 140 -2.30 7.40 -18.83
N GLU A 141 -1.44 6.37 -18.80
CA GLU A 141 -1.86 4.97 -18.92
C GLU A 141 -2.20 4.41 -17.53
N THR A 142 -3.14 3.47 -17.47
CA THR A 142 -3.56 2.84 -16.22
C THR A 142 -3.66 1.34 -16.43
N ALA A 143 -2.87 0.52 -15.75
CA ALA A 143 -3.10 -0.92 -15.66
C ALA A 143 -3.97 -1.22 -14.44
N MET A 144 -4.91 -2.17 -14.56
CA MET A 144 -5.87 -2.49 -13.50
C MET A 144 -5.71 -3.94 -13.06
N PHE A 145 -5.66 -4.16 -11.75
CA PHE A 145 -5.56 -5.47 -11.12
C PHE A 145 -6.66 -5.63 -10.07
N TYR A 146 -7.02 -6.86 -9.74
CA TYR A 146 -8.04 -7.17 -8.74
C TYR A 146 -7.49 -8.10 -7.66
N PRO A 147 -6.70 -7.59 -6.71
CA PRO A 147 -6.16 -8.40 -5.63
C PRO A 147 -7.30 -8.92 -4.73
N SER A 148 -7.23 -10.21 -4.38
CA SER A 148 -8.05 -10.77 -3.30
C SER A 148 -7.34 -10.51 -1.98
N VAL A 149 -7.98 -9.76 -1.07
CA VAL A 149 -7.37 -9.40 0.21
C VAL A 149 -7.96 -10.27 1.32
N GLY A 150 -7.18 -11.17 1.91
CA GLY A 150 -7.54 -11.95 3.07
C GLY A 150 -7.48 -11.15 4.38
N MET A 151 -8.10 -11.71 5.43
CA MET A 151 -7.85 -11.24 6.79
C MET A 151 -6.46 -11.72 7.23
N ALA A 152 -5.67 -10.86 7.83
CA ALA A 152 -4.44 -11.28 8.48
C ALA A 152 -4.74 -12.28 9.60
N MET A 153 -4.10 -13.44 9.51
CA MET A 153 -4.22 -14.51 10.49
C MET A 153 -2.96 -14.53 11.35
N GLY A 154 -3.13 -14.51 12.67
CA GLY A 154 -2.02 -14.58 13.60
C GLY A 154 -2.29 -13.82 14.89
N PRO A 155 -1.41 -13.96 15.89
CA PRO A 155 -1.51 -13.24 17.16
C PRO A 155 -1.17 -11.75 17.02
N ASP A 156 -0.50 -11.35 15.95
CA ASP A 156 -0.01 -9.99 15.76
C ASP A 156 -1.10 -9.00 15.41
N THR A 157 -1.01 -7.80 15.99
CA THR A 157 -1.80 -6.65 15.57
C THR A 157 -1.20 -6.07 14.29
N VAL A 158 -1.96 -6.14 13.19
CA VAL A 158 -1.51 -5.59 11.91
C VAL A 158 -1.54 -4.06 11.85
N ARG A 159 -2.42 -3.43 12.65
CA ARG A 159 -2.63 -1.98 12.67
C ARG A 159 -3.21 -1.52 14.00
N ALA A 160 -2.66 -0.42 14.51
CA ALA A 160 -3.27 0.40 15.56
C ALA A 160 -3.83 1.71 14.98
N THR A 161 -4.78 2.31 15.70
CA THR A 161 -5.41 3.56 15.30
C THR A 161 -5.33 4.60 16.41
N LEU A 162 -4.92 5.81 16.06
CA LEU A 162 -5.00 7.01 16.90
C LEU A 162 -5.79 8.10 16.18
N LYS A 163 -6.14 9.16 16.90
CA LYS A 163 -6.95 10.27 16.46
C LYS A 163 -6.24 11.59 16.75
N GLY A 164 -6.42 12.54 15.83
CA GLY A 164 -6.17 13.95 16.07
C GLY A 164 -7.08 14.49 17.18
N GLN A 165 -6.75 15.67 17.69
CA GLN A 165 -7.54 16.36 18.71
C GLN A 165 -8.37 17.48 18.07
N SER A 166 -8.95 18.37 18.88
CA SER A 166 -9.82 19.46 18.44
C SER A 166 -9.21 20.40 17.38
N ASN A 167 -7.88 20.45 17.26
CA ASN A 167 -7.14 21.22 16.26
C ASN A 167 -6.75 20.42 15.01
N ASP A 168 -7.13 19.15 14.91
CA ASP A 168 -6.76 18.24 13.82
C ASP A 168 -7.98 17.48 13.31
N LEU A 169 -8.81 18.25 12.59
CA LEU A 169 -10.09 17.82 12.05
C LEU A 169 -10.05 17.73 10.51
N ILE A 170 -10.78 16.75 9.99
CA ILE A 170 -11.04 16.55 8.56
C ILE A 170 -12.54 16.57 8.27
N SER A 171 -12.88 16.77 7.00
CA SER A 171 -14.23 16.60 6.48
C SER A 171 -14.63 15.12 6.49
N SER A 172 -15.89 14.87 6.82
CA SER A 172 -16.52 13.55 6.81
C SER A 172 -17.93 13.64 6.21
N MET A 173 -18.56 12.50 5.92
CA MET A 173 -19.93 12.49 5.37
C MET A 173 -20.96 13.17 6.29
N THR A 174 -20.72 13.18 7.60
CA THR A 174 -21.66 13.69 8.62
C THR A 174 -21.22 15.02 9.23
N GLY A 175 -20.20 15.69 8.66
CA GLY A 175 -19.66 16.94 9.19
C GLY A 175 -18.15 16.88 9.35
N THR A 176 -17.63 17.25 10.52
CA THR A 176 -16.20 17.15 10.83
C THR A 176 -15.90 15.95 11.72
N SER A 177 -14.72 15.37 11.58
CA SER A 177 -14.23 14.29 12.44
C SER A 177 -12.76 14.49 12.77
N PHE A 178 -12.31 13.90 13.87
CA PHE A 178 -10.88 13.80 14.17
C PHE A 178 -10.16 13.03 13.07
N ARG A 179 -9.02 13.55 12.61
CA ARG A 179 -8.17 12.84 11.66
C ARG A 179 -7.74 11.50 12.25
N THR A 180 -7.90 10.42 11.51
CA THR A 180 -7.37 9.12 11.91
C THR A 180 -5.91 8.99 11.52
N TYR A 181 -5.10 8.49 12.44
CA TYR A 181 -3.71 8.08 12.23
C TYR A 181 -3.65 6.56 12.33
N TYR A 182 -3.08 5.93 11.30
CA TYR A 182 -2.91 4.49 11.21
C TYR A 182 -1.44 4.16 11.43
N LEU A 183 -1.20 3.22 12.36
CA LEU A 183 0.13 2.70 12.66
C LEU A 183 0.14 1.25 12.22
N PHE A 184 0.70 0.97 11.06
CA PHE A 184 0.80 -0.38 10.53
C PHE A 184 2.09 -1.04 10.98
N LYS A 185 2.05 -2.34 11.27
CA LYS A 185 3.27 -3.13 11.42
C LYS A 185 4.00 -3.18 10.07
N ASP A 186 5.24 -2.72 10.04
CA ASP A 186 6.03 -2.55 8.82
C ASP A 186 7.23 -3.50 8.75
N GLY A 187 6.95 -4.80 8.90
CA GLY A 187 7.96 -5.86 9.00
C GLY A 187 7.95 -6.53 10.36
N ASN A 188 8.73 -7.61 10.49
CA ASN A 188 8.72 -8.42 11.71
C ASN A 188 9.33 -7.64 12.90
N ALA A 189 8.75 -7.86 14.08
CA ALA A 189 9.38 -7.43 15.32
C ALA A 189 10.65 -8.28 15.53
N THR A 190 11.62 -7.71 16.24
CA THR A 190 12.74 -8.47 16.80
C THR A 190 12.61 -8.47 18.31
N THR A 191 13.46 -9.21 19.03
CA THR A 191 13.47 -9.15 20.49
C THR A 191 13.81 -7.76 21.04
N THR A 192 14.26 -6.83 20.18
CA THR A 192 14.72 -5.49 20.57
C THR A 192 14.07 -4.34 19.81
N SER A 193 13.21 -4.61 18.83
CA SER A 193 12.69 -3.56 17.96
C SER A 193 11.37 -3.89 17.29
N ILE A 194 10.66 -2.84 16.87
CA ILE A 194 9.51 -2.92 15.96
C ILE A 194 9.67 -1.90 14.82
N ASN A 195 9.06 -2.21 13.67
CA ASN A 195 8.97 -1.32 12.52
C ASN A 195 7.51 -0.91 12.30
N LEU A 196 7.28 0.38 12.05
CA LEU A 196 5.95 0.96 11.89
C LEU A 196 5.89 1.84 10.65
N PHE A 197 4.78 1.75 9.92
CA PHE A 197 4.43 2.71 8.88
C PHE A 197 3.27 3.59 9.34
N LEU A 198 3.46 4.90 9.24
CA LEU A 198 2.47 5.88 9.65
C LEU A 198 1.80 6.55 8.44
N ALA A 199 0.49 6.44 8.40
CA ALA A 199 -0.37 7.16 7.47
C ALA A 199 -1.55 7.80 8.21
N SER A 200 -2.27 8.70 7.54
CA SER A 200 -3.49 9.28 8.10
C SER A 200 -4.60 9.35 7.07
N ASP A 201 -5.84 9.53 7.52
CA ASP A 201 -6.91 9.99 6.63
C ASP A 201 -6.57 11.39 6.11
N GLY A 202 -6.67 11.60 4.80
CA GLY A 202 -6.66 12.94 4.21
C GLY A 202 -8.02 13.64 4.34
N ASN A 203 -8.12 14.89 3.87
CA ASN A 203 -9.39 15.62 3.90
C ASN A 203 -10.39 15.15 2.83
N MET A 204 -9.91 14.46 1.81
CA MET A 204 -10.72 13.97 0.70
C MET A 204 -10.84 12.46 0.80
N SER A 205 -12.04 11.95 0.48
CA SER A 205 -12.30 10.51 0.41
C SER A 205 -11.24 9.81 -0.42
N GLN A 206 -10.67 8.74 0.11
CA GLN A 206 -9.64 7.90 -0.51
C GLN A 206 -8.21 8.48 -0.58
N THR A 207 -7.92 9.57 0.13
CA THR A 207 -6.54 10.07 0.27
C THR A 207 -5.93 9.66 1.60
N TYR A 208 -4.71 9.11 1.56
CA TYR A 208 -4.02 8.60 2.74
C TYR A 208 -2.56 9.06 2.78
N PRO A 209 -2.30 10.35 3.10
CA PRO A 209 -0.94 10.86 3.17
C PRO A 209 -0.13 10.12 4.24
N THR A 210 1.12 9.80 3.90
CA THR A 210 2.09 9.27 4.85
C THR A 210 2.53 10.38 5.81
N ILE A 211 2.84 10.02 7.06
CA ILE A 211 3.12 10.99 8.13
C ILE A 211 4.61 10.96 8.47
N TYR A 212 5.27 12.05 8.10
CA TYR A 212 6.68 12.34 8.36
C TYR A 212 6.89 13.85 8.39
N SER A 213 8.04 14.30 8.89
CA SER A 213 8.40 15.71 8.87
C SER A 213 8.51 16.21 7.42
N GLY A 214 7.77 17.26 7.07
CA GLY A 214 7.67 17.80 5.72
C GLY A 214 6.46 17.29 4.93
N ALA A 215 5.70 16.32 5.44
CA ALA A 215 4.46 15.88 4.81
C ALA A 215 3.42 17.00 4.77
N THR A 216 2.64 17.08 3.69
CA THR A 216 1.53 18.03 3.56
C THR A 216 0.21 17.34 3.92
N LEU A 217 -0.51 17.94 4.87
CA LEU A 217 -1.86 17.54 5.26
C LEU A 217 -2.85 18.65 4.95
N THR A 218 -4.12 18.28 4.80
CA THR A 218 -5.20 19.22 4.52
C THR A 218 -6.25 19.09 5.61
N ASN A 219 -6.71 20.20 6.19
CA ASN A 219 -7.75 20.21 7.22
C ASN A 219 -9.17 20.25 6.63
N TYR A 220 -10.20 20.18 7.48
CA TYR A 220 -11.62 20.24 7.10
C TYR A 220 -12.06 21.49 6.30
N GLN A 221 -11.25 22.54 6.28
CA GLN A 221 -11.47 23.77 5.51
C GLN A 221 -10.75 23.75 4.16
N ASN A 222 -10.17 22.61 3.77
CA ASN A 222 -9.29 22.45 2.62
C ASN A 222 -8.02 23.31 2.66
N VAL A 223 -7.58 23.73 3.86
CA VAL A 223 -6.32 24.45 4.03
C VAL A 223 -5.19 23.43 4.22
N ALA A 224 -4.21 23.49 3.32
CA ALA A 224 -3.00 22.70 3.41
C ALA A 224 -2.05 23.25 4.48
N TRP A 225 -1.40 22.36 5.22
CA TRP A 225 -0.38 22.68 6.20
C TRP A 225 0.70 21.60 6.20
N THR A 226 1.91 21.97 6.64
CA THR A 226 3.06 21.06 6.67
C THR A 226 3.27 20.51 8.07
N VAL A 227 3.48 19.20 8.15
CA VAL A 227 3.91 18.52 9.36
C VAL A 227 5.34 18.97 9.68
N SER A 228 5.54 19.70 10.77
CA SER A 228 6.84 20.23 11.17
C SER A 228 7.66 19.24 11.98
N THR A 229 7.01 18.45 12.83
CA THR A 229 7.67 17.44 13.67
C THR A 229 6.78 16.23 13.84
N VAL A 230 7.38 15.04 13.77
CA VAL A 230 6.74 13.78 14.15
C VAL A 230 7.66 13.10 15.17
N LEU A 231 7.07 12.63 16.27
CA LEU A 231 7.74 11.82 17.27
C LEU A 231 6.93 10.55 17.46
N VAL A 232 7.55 9.41 17.16
CA VAL A 232 7.01 8.07 17.43
C VAL A 232 7.79 7.47 18.57
N GLU A 233 7.10 6.96 19.58
CA GLU A 233 7.74 6.34 20.75
C GLU A 233 7.03 5.03 21.07
N ALA A 234 7.78 4.05 21.59
CA ALA A 234 7.18 2.81 22.06
C ALA A 234 7.80 2.30 23.37
N THR A 235 7.04 1.49 24.10
CA THR A 235 7.48 0.85 25.35
C THR A 235 6.75 -0.48 25.59
N THR A 236 7.32 -1.32 26.45
CA THR A 236 6.70 -2.57 26.96
C THR A 236 6.16 -2.42 28.38
N ASP A 237 6.55 -1.36 29.11
CA ASP A 237 6.01 -0.98 30.40
C ASP A 237 5.55 0.48 30.31
N THR A 238 4.33 0.80 30.72
CA THR A 238 3.77 2.15 30.51
C THR A 238 4.32 3.21 31.46
N LEU A 239 5.38 2.91 32.23
CA LEU A 239 5.74 3.63 33.45
C LEU A 239 6.90 4.62 33.29
N SER A 240 7.95 4.34 32.49
CA SER A 240 9.03 5.34 32.33
C SER A 240 10.06 5.11 31.20
N SER A 241 9.92 4.09 30.34
CA SER A 241 10.98 3.66 29.42
C SER A 241 10.65 3.84 27.91
N TRP A 242 9.98 4.93 27.55
CA TRP A 242 9.64 5.22 26.14
C TRP A 242 10.88 5.35 25.27
N GLN A 243 11.00 4.45 24.29
CA GLN A 243 12.04 4.47 23.29
C GLN A 243 11.61 5.34 22.12
N THR A 244 12.45 6.29 21.71
CA THR A 244 12.19 7.14 20.54
C THR A 244 12.51 6.40 19.25
N GLY A 245 11.55 6.41 18.33
CA GLY A 245 11.71 5.87 16.98
C GLY A 245 12.47 6.81 16.05
N THR A 246 13.04 6.24 14.99
CA THR A 246 13.73 6.96 13.93
C THR A 246 13.06 6.69 12.59
N ASP A 247 12.79 7.74 11.80
CA ASP A 247 12.28 7.64 10.43
C ASP A 247 13.43 7.30 9.46
N SER A 248 14.13 6.20 9.73
CA SER A 248 15.41 5.87 9.10
C SER A 248 15.29 5.48 7.62
N ALA A 249 14.14 4.93 7.21
CA ALA A 249 13.83 4.67 5.80
C ALA A 249 13.16 5.88 5.11
N GLY A 250 12.82 6.93 5.88
CA GLY A 250 12.12 8.12 5.42
C GLY A 250 10.65 7.84 5.05
N HIS A 251 9.92 8.92 4.75
CA HIS A 251 8.55 8.86 4.24
C HIS A 251 7.51 8.21 5.17
N GLY A 252 7.78 8.15 6.48
CA GLY A 252 6.83 7.67 7.48
C GLY A 252 7.09 6.24 7.93
N HIS A 253 8.33 5.75 7.79
CA HIS A 253 8.77 4.41 8.16
C HIS A 253 9.67 4.48 9.40
N TRP A 254 9.10 4.12 10.54
CA TRP A 254 9.67 4.32 11.87
C TRP A 254 10.20 3.02 12.46
N LEU A 255 11.49 3.02 12.81
CA LEU A 255 12.12 1.97 13.59
C LEU A 255 12.21 2.42 15.06
N VAL A 256 11.56 1.68 15.97
CA VAL A 256 11.75 1.85 17.41
C VAL A 256 12.62 0.71 17.92
N SER A 257 13.80 1.03 18.46
CA SER A 257 14.78 0.07 19.00
C SER A 257 14.90 0.19 20.51
N GLY A 258 15.59 -0.75 21.17
CA GLY A 258 15.80 -0.73 22.62
C GLY A 258 14.64 -1.29 23.43
N LEU A 259 13.71 -2.00 22.77
CA LEU A 259 12.63 -2.71 23.45
C LEU A 259 13.15 -4.00 24.10
N THR A 260 12.40 -4.54 25.06
CA THR A 260 12.68 -5.85 25.66
C THR A 260 11.49 -6.77 25.37
N LEU A 261 11.59 -7.56 24.30
CA LEU A 261 10.53 -8.46 23.85
C LEU A 261 10.99 -9.92 23.94
N THR A 262 10.10 -10.81 24.34
CA THR A 262 10.38 -12.24 24.47
C THR A 262 10.14 -12.96 23.14
N SER A 263 11.16 -13.65 22.62
CA SER A 263 11.07 -14.39 21.35
C SER A 263 10.01 -15.49 21.39
N ALA A 264 9.32 -15.68 20.26
CA ALA A 264 8.27 -16.68 20.07
C ALA A 264 7.11 -16.58 21.08
N GLN A 265 6.98 -15.44 21.76
CA GLN A 265 5.88 -15.14 22.66
C GLN A 265 5.13 -13.90 22.19
N THR A 266 3.86 -13.84 22.56
CA THR A 266 3.05 -12.66 22.41
C THR A 266 3.51 -11.59 23.39
N ASN A 267 3.94 -10.44 22.86
CA ASN A 267 4.31 -9.26 23.64
C ASN A 267 3.32 -8.13 23.36
N THR A 268 3.09 -7.30 24.38
CA THR A 268 2.31 -6.07 24.26
C THR A 268 3.26 -4.89 24.14
N VAL A 269 3.10 -4.09 23.09
CA VAL A 269 3.84 -2.85 22.88
C VAL A 269 2.87 -1.68 22.86
N TYR A 270 3.18 -0.66 23.64
CA TYR A 270 2.44 0.59 23.69
C TYR A 270 3.15 1.60 22.80
N VAL A 271 2.42 2.26 21.91
CA VAL A 271 2.97 3.20 20.93
C VAL A 271 2.28 4.55 21.03
N ARG A 272 3.07 5.60 21.17
CA ARG A 272 2.62 7.00 21.18
C ARG A 272 3.10 7.70 19.93
N VAL A 273 2.24 8.56 19.38
CA VAL A 273 2.58 9.42 18.24
C VAL A 273 2.28 10.86 18.62
N THR A 274 3.23 11.74 18.38
CA THR A 274 3.07 13.19 18.51
C THR A 274 3.33 13.84 17.16
N VAL A 275 2.39 14.66 16.68
CA VAL A 275 2.52 15.41 15.43
C VAL A 275 2.36 16.88 15.75
N ASN A 276 3.34 17.71 15.35
CA ASN A 276 3.41 19.14 15.64
C ASN A 276 3.21 19.46 17.14
N GLY A 277 3.80 18.66 18.02
CA GLY A 277 3.68 18.82 19.48
C GLY A 277 2.36 18.34 20.09
N SER A 278 1.37 17.88 19.30
CA SER A 278 0.11 17.32 19.78
C SER A 278 0.16 15.79 19.79
N VAL A 279 0.00 15.20 20.98
CA VAL A 279 -0.12 13.75 21.17
C VAL A 279 -1.43 13.26 20.57
N LYS A 280 -1.35 12.23 19.72
CA LYS A 280 -2.51 11.56 19.13
C LYS A 280 -3.08 10.56 20.12
N THR A 281 -4.40 10.50 20.20
CA THR A 281 -5.10 9.79 21.26
C THR A 281 -6.07 8.76 20.72
N THR A 282 -6.57 7.85 21.56
CA THR A 282 -7.47 6.79 21.08
C THR A 282 -8.87 7.30 20.72
N ASP A 283 -9.30 8.42 21.31
CA ASP A 283 -10.65 8.98 21.19
C ASP A 283 -10.71 10.42 20.64
N GLY A 284 -9.56 11.07 20.43
CA GLY A 284 -9.45 12.47 20.00
C GLY A 284 -9.63 13.51 21.12
N LEU A 285 -9.76 13.06 22.37
CA LEU A 285 -9.74 13.92 23.57
C LEU A 285 -8.31 14.16 24.04
N MET A 286 -8.16 14.94 25.12
CA MET A 286 -6.85 15.20 25.72
C MET A 286 -6.16 13.91 26.18
N ALA A 287 -4.84 13.84 25.97
CA ALA A 287 -4.05 12.69 26.36
C ALA A 287 -4.04 12.55 27.88
N SER A 288 -4.58 11.44 28.38
CA SER A 288 -4.56 11.07 29.79
C SER A 288 -4.58 9.55 29.94
N GLY A 289 -3.67 9.02 30.76
CA GLY A 289 -3.55 7.58 30.99
C GLY A 289 -3.52 6.78 29.68
N PRO A 290 -4.32 5.70 29.56
CA PRO A 290 -4.39 4.86 28.36
C PRO A 290 -4.82 5.57 27.07
N ASN A 291 -5.41 6.77 27.16
CA ASN A 291 -5.80 7.51 25.96
C ASN A 291 -4.60 8.07 25.19
N GLY A 292 -3.41 8.15 25.80
CA GLY A 292 -2.22 8.75 25.20
C GLY A 292 -1.39 7.83 24.29
N TYR A 293 -1.82 6.58 24.07
CA TYR A 293 -1.09 5.61 23.27
C TYR A 293 -2.03 4.56 22.66
N ALA A 294 -1.57 3.91 21.60
CA ALA A 294 -2.20 2.70 21.08
C ALA A 294 -1.46 1.45 21.57
N THR A 295 -2.11 0.31 21.46
CA THR A 295 -1.54 -1.00 21.82
C THR A 295 -1.37 -1.85 20.59
N LEU A 296 -0.21 -2.49 20.47
CA LEU A 296 0.10 -3.50 19.46
C LEU A 296 0.48 -4.81 20.14
N THR A 297 -0.04 -5.90 19.61
CA THR A 297 0.41 -7.25 19.93
C THR A 297 1.46 -7.68 18.91
N VAL A 298 2.62 -8.16 19.34
CA VAL A 298 3.71 -8.61 18.46
C VAL A 298 4.37 -9.89 18.93
N VAL A 299 4.80 -10.74 17.99
CA VAL A 299 5.65 -11.91 18.21
C VAL A 299 6.99 -11.73 17.49
N PRO A 300 8.11 -11.57 18.23
CA PRO A 300 9.47 -11.59 17.69
C PRO A 300 9.99 -12.96 17.27
#